data_AF-A0A7W0ZQU9-F1
#
_entry.id   AF-A0A7W0ZQU9-F1
#
_cell.length_a   1.000
_cell.length_b   1.000
_cell.length_c   1.000
_cell.angle_alpha   90.00
_cell.angle_beta   90.00
_cell.angle_gamma   90.00
#
_symmetry.space_group_name_H-M   'P 1'
#
loop_
_entity.id
_entity.type
_entity.pdbx_description
1 polymer ?
#
loop_
_entity_poly.entity_id
_entity_poly.type
_entity_poly.pdbx_seq_one_letter_code
_entity_poly.pdbx_strand_id
1 'polypeptide(L)'
;MAESSTVRSWLAPSVVAACAGALAAGIVEGLATAHPVATTGLVALIGIPAGLVLGVASRALLAAWRPHELAARLTEEDRSMPRLAGWVVTIWLGALFLAWVTFQGTWLLAGWTAFKPLALGFLQPVIAVGAFLIVVALSRPLVAMIAAIARRIDARWRRRGWRTLLSSRAILAAATIGAVASVYLLWRFILRRRLVGFDTSVVHAPLIGAAVAWSVHLAWLRLGRARRWFGAVLGGIAVLAIGIAVVTVKTRPSVALEIWGARPIAGAAVAWFGLERIRDAVPIHELAPFPRLGATHPDIVLVTIETLRADQTPPYAGTADMPVLRELGKRGAVFAYAFSPSNDSERSLPSMLTGTAPNRITDDPRFVTLAEQLHGGGYETAGFVCCGLERRWLRGLEHVTIERDGA
;
A
#
# COMPACT_ATOMS: atom_id res chain seq x y z
N MET A 1 -33.64 3.96 29.34
CA MET A 1 -33.17 2.70 28.70
C MET A 1 -33.57 2.54 27.22
N ALA A 2 -34.48 3.34 26.64
CA ALA A 2 -34.89 3.20 25.23
C ALA A 2 -33.87 3.74 24.19
N GLU A 3 -32.97 4.67 24.56
CA GLU A 3 -32.00 5.25 23.61
C GLU A 3 -30.80 4.34 23.31
N SER A 4 -30.38 3.50 24.26
CA SER A 4 -29.20 2.64 24.09
C SER A 4 -29.41 1.51 23.06
N SER A 5 -30.66 1.10 22.80
CA SER A 5 -30.96 0.11 21.75
C SER A 5 -30.77 0.67 20.34
N THR A 6 -30.90 1.98 20.16
CA THR A 6 -30.87 2.62 18.85
C THR A 6 -29.45 2.73 18.32
N VAL A 7 -28.49 3.10 19.16
CA VAL A 7 -27.07 3.21 18.75
C VAL A 7 -26.48 1.83 18.42
N ARG A 8 -26.75 0.81 19.25
CA ARG A 8 -26.23 -0.56 19.01
C ARG A 8 -26.79 -1.17 17.73
N SER A 9 -28.10 -1.07 17.52
CA SER A 9 -28.73 -1.58 16.29
C SER A 9 -28.29 -0.81 15.05
N TRP A 10 -27.99 0.48 15.21
CA TRP A 10 -27.41 1.28 14.14
C TRP A 10 -25.97 0.85 13.85
N LEU A 11 -25.06 0.73 14.82
CA LEU A 11 -23.63 0.45 14.56
C LEU A 11 -23.33 -1.01 14.16
N ALA A 12 -24.06 -1.98 14.71
CA ALA A 12 -23.76 -3.41 14.56
C ALA A 12 -23.47 -3.86 13.10
N PRO A 13 -24.28 -3.53 12.08
CA PRO A 13 -24.00 -3.95 10.71
C PRO A 13 -22.71 -3.35 10.14
N SER A 14 -22.29 -2.16 10.56
CA SER A 14 -21.02 -1.56 10.12
C SER A 14 -19.82 -2.29 10.74
N VAL A 15 -19.91 -2.65 12.03
CA VAL A 15 -18.87 -3.43 12.72
C VAL A 15 -18.69 -4.81 12.08
N VAL A 16 -19.80 -5.54 11.84
CA VAL A 16 -19.74 -6.89 11.26
C VAL A 16 -19.25 -6.85 9.81
N ALA A 17 -19.70 -5.87 9.02
CA ALA A 17 -19.22 -5.66 7.66
C ALA A 17 -17.72 -5.34 7.62
N ALA A 18 -17.23 -4.48 8.53
CA ALA A 18 -15.81 -4.16 8.64
C ALA A 18 -14.97 -5.39 9.02
N CYS A 19 -15.43 -6.21 9.98
CA CYS A 19 -14.77 -7.47 10.34
C CYS A 19 -14.69 -8.42 9.14
N ALA A 20 -15.81 -8.67 8.46
CA ALA A 20 -15.85 -9.57 7.31
C ALA A 20 -14.98 -9.07 6.15
N GLY A 21 -15.05 -7.78 5.83
CA GLY A 21 -14.25 -7.18 4.77
C GLY A 21 -12.76 -7.22 5.06
N ALA A 22 -12.34 -6.87 6.27
CA ALA A 22 -10.94 -6.90 6.64
C ALA A 22 -10.37 -8.33 6.70
N LEU A 23 -11.15 -9.29 7.19
CA LEU A 23 -10.77 -10.72 7.14
C LEU A 23 -10.63 -11.22 5.70
N ALA A 24 -11.57 -10.89 4.81
CA ALA A 24 -11.51 -11.29 3.41
C ALA A 24 -10.30 -10.69 2.69
N ALA A 25 -10.03 -9.39 2.91
CA ALA A 25 -8.83 -8.74 2.40
C ALA A 25 -7.56 -9.42 2.92
N GLY A 26 -7.52 -9.70 4.23
CA GLY A 26 -6.41 -10.38 4.88
C GLY A 26 -6.14 -11.78 4.35
N ILE A 27 -7.20 -12.56 4.09
CA ILE A 27 -7.09 -13.90 3.48
C ILE A 27 -6.46 -13.78 2.09
N VAL A 28 -6.99 -12.89 1.24
CA VAL A 28 -6.47 -12.68 -0.13
C VAL A 28 -4.99 -12.29 -0.09
N GLU A 29 -4.62 -11.40 0.82
CA GLU A 29 -3.23 -10.98 0.96
C GLU A 29 -2.34 -12.10 1.52
N GLY A 30 -2.88 -12.92 2.42
CA GLY A 30 -2.19 -14.05 3.03
C GLY A 30 -1.99 -15.26 2.10
N LEU A 31 -2.77 -15.41 1.03
CA LEU A 31 -2.77 -16.60 0.16
C LEU A 31 -1.41 -16.93 -0.46
N ALA A 32 -0.52 -15.96 -0.60
CA ALA A 32 0.83 -16.19 -1.14
C ALA A 32 1.94 -15.96 -0.09
N THR A 33 1.60 -16.07 1.20
CA THR A 33 2.55 -16.05 2.33
C THR A 33 2.62 -17.42 2.99
N ALA A 34 3.76 -17.74 3.63
CA ALA A 34 3.87 -18.91 4.49
C ALA A 34 3.01 -18.81 5.77
N HIS A 35 2.57 -17.59 6.12
CA HIS A 35 1.89 -17.28 7.39
C HIS A 35 0.53 -16.58 7.18
N PRO A 36 -0.42 -17.22 6.47
CA PRO A 36 -1.66 -16.57 6.03
C PRO A 36 -2.52 -16.03 7.18
N VAL A 37 -2.52 -16.71 8.35
CA VAL A 37 -3.31 -16.31 9.51
C VAL A 37 -2.76 -15.03 10.16
N ALA A 38 -1.43 -14.93 10.32
CA ALA A 38 -0.78 -13.74 10.85
C ALA A 38 -0.94 -12.55 9.90
N THR A 39 -0.76 -12.77 8.59
CA THR A 39 -1.04 -11.76 7.55
C THR A 39 -2.49 -11.29 7.61
N THR A 40 -3.44 -12.21 7.77
CA THR A 40 -4.87 -11.87 7.90
C THR A 40 -5.14 -11.01 9.13
N GLY A 41 -4.55 -11.35 10.27
CA GLY A 41 -4.68 -10.58 11.51
C GLY A 41 -4.08 -9.18 11.43
N LEU A 42 -2.94 -9.02 10.76
CA LEU A 42 -2.30 -7.72 10.52
C LEU A 42 -3.17 -6.82 9.62
N VAL A 43 -3.73 -7.37 8.55
CA VAL A 43 -4.68 -6.62 7.70
C VAL A 43 -5.96 -6.28 8.49
N ALA A 44 -6.46 -7.20 9.32
CA ALA A 44 -7.63 -6.95 10.17
C ALA A 44 -7.40 -5.83 11.18
N LEU A 45 -6.19 -5.71 11.75
CA LEU A 45 -5.82 -4.69 12.72
C LEU A 45 -6.02 -3.26 12.20
N ILE A 46 -5.68 -3.00 10.94
CA ILE A 46 -5.90 -1.69 10.28
C ILE A 46 -7.28 -1.62 9.61
N GLY A 47 -7.65 -2.70 8.93
CA GLY A 47 -8.84 -2.75 8.07
C GLY A 47 -10.14 -2.61 8.84
N ILE A 48 -10.23 -3.12 10.07
CA ILE A 48 -11.45 -3.03 10.88
C ILE A 48 -11.75 -1.59 11.31
N PRO A 49 -10.84 -0.84 11.96
CA PRO A 49 -11.07 0.57 12.28
C PRO A 49 -11.41 1.40 11.05
N ALA A 50 -10.64 1.27 9.96
CA ALA A 50 -10.87 2.01 8.73
C ALA A 50 -12.23 1.67 8.10
N GLY A 51 -12.55 0.39 7.98
CA GLY A 51 -13.83 -0.09 7.46
C GLY A 51 -15.03 0.34 8.31
N LEU A 52 -14.86 0.38 9.64
CA LEU A 52 -15.90 0.84 10.56
C LEU A 52 -16.18 2.33 10.37
N VAL A 53 -15.14 3.17 10.34
CA VAL A 53 -15.26 4.62 10.09
C VAL A 53 -15.94 4.87 8.75
N LEU A 54 -15.49 4.21 7.69
CA LEU A 54 -16.07 4.34 6.35
C LEU A 54 -17.53 3.86 6.31
N GLY A 55 -17.85 2.75 6.95
CA GLY A 55 -19.21 2.19 7.01
C GLY A 55 -20.17 3.09 7.80
N VAL A 56 -19.71 3.68 8.90
CA VAL A 56 -20.47 4.65 9.70
C VAL A 56 -20.69 5.95 8.92
N ALA A 57 -19.63 6.50 8.34
CA ALA A 57 -19.69 7.73 7.55
C ALA A 57 -20.63 7.56 6.33
N SER A 58 -20.52 6.45 5.60
CA SER A 58 -21.38 6.16 4.44
C SER A 58 -22.85 6.13 4.82
N ARG A 59 -23.18 5.56 5.98
CA ARG A 59 -24.58 5.49 6.43
C ARG A 59 -25.09 6.81 7.00
N ALA A 60 -24.24 7.56 7.69
CA ALA A 60 -24.57 8.92 8.12
C ALA A 60 -24.86 9.80 6.90
N LEU A 61 -24.02 9.71 5.86
CA LEU A 61 -24.22 10.39 4.58
C LEU A 61 -25.52 9.95 3.90
N LEU A 62 -25.79 8.65 3.80
CA LEU A 62 -27.03 8.14 3.21
C LEU A 62 -28.28 8.57 4.01
N ALA A 63 -28.20 8.60 5.34
CA ALA A 63 -29.28 9.05 6.21
C ALA A 63 -29.51 10.56 6.07
N ALA A 64 -28.43 11.36 6.03
CA ALA A 64 -28.50 12.80 5.84
C ALA A 64 -29.01 13.17 4.44
N TRP A 65 -28.63 12.40 3.41
CA TRP A 65 -29.03 12.64 2.02
C TRP A 65 -30.52 12.35 1.76
N ARG A 66 -31.16 11.53 2.60
CA ARG A 66 -32.58 11.14 2.47
C ARG A 66 -32.97 10.72 1.04
N PRO A 67 -32.34 9.68 0.47
CA PRO A 67 -32.52 9.29 -0.92
C PRO A 67 -33.98 8.98 -1.28
N HIS A 68 -34.80 8.57 -0.31
CA HIS A 68 -36.24 8.34 -0.51
C HIS A 68 -37.02 9.64 -0.78
N GLU A 69 -36.72 10.73 -0.08
CA GLU A 69 -37.34 12.03 -0.32
C GLU A 69 -36.89 12.60 -1.67
N LEU A 70 -35.61 12.46 -1.99
CA LEU A 70 -35.08 12.86 -3.29
C LEU A 70 -35.73 12.05 -4.41
N ALA A 71 -35.88 10.73 -4.24
CA ALA A 71 -36.55 9.88 -5.20
C ALA A 71 -38.03 10.28 -5.38
N ALA A 72 -38.75 10.57 -4.29
CA ALA A 72 -40.12 11.04 -4.37
C ALA A 72 -40.24 12.36 -5.14
N ARG A 73 -39.30 13.30 -4.95
CA ARG A 73 -39.25 14.59 -5.68
C ARG A 73 -38.86 14.45 -7.16
N LEU A 74 -38.14 13.38 -7.52
CA LEU A 74 -37.66 13.14 -8.88
C LEU A 74 -38.58 12.20 -9.69
N THR A 75 -39.57 11.59 -9.05
CA THR A 75 -40.53 10.70 -9.70
C THR A 75 -41.66 11.52 -10.31
N GLU A 76 -41.87 11.41 -11.63
CA GLU A 76 -43.01 12.00 -12.33
C GLU A 76 -44.28 11.13 -12.10
N GLU A 77 -45.47 11.65 -12.42
CA GLU A 77 -46.77 10.99 -12.15
C GLU A 77 -46.87 9.56 -12.72
N ASP A 78 -46.15 9.30 -13.80
CA ASP A 78 -46.09 8.01 -14.48
C ASP A 78 -45.09 7.01 -13.87
N ARG A 79 -44.56 7.32 -12.67
CA ARG A 79 -43.50 6.57 -11.96
C ARG A 79 -42.16 6.54 -12.69
N SER A 80 -41.98 7.33 -13.74
CA SER A 80 -40.69 7.47 -14.42
C SER A 80 -39.81 8.52 -13.73
N MET A 81 -38.48 8.37 -13.83
CA MET A 81 -37.53 9.31 -13.21
C MET A 81 -36.54 9.89 -14.22
N PRO A 82 -37.00 10.57 -15.29
CA PRO A 82 -36.13 11.08 -16.35
C PRO A 82 -35.12 12.13 -15.84
N ARG A 83 -35.48 12.91 -14.83
CA ARG A 83 -34.56 13.87 -14.18
C ARG A 83 -33.40 13.17 -13.47
N LEU A 84 -33.67 12.03 -12.82
CA LEU A 84 -32.62 11.22 -12.19
C LEU A 84 -31.65 10.67 -13.25
N ALA A 85 -32.19 10.13 -14.35
CA ALA A 85 -31.36 9.66 -15.46
C ALA A 85 -30.49 10.80 -16.03
N GLY A 86 -31.07 12.00 -16.19
CA GLY A 86 -30.34 13.21 -16.58
C GLY A 86 -29.16 13.50 -15.65
N TRP A 87 -29.40 13.59 -14.34
CA TRP A 87 -28.34 13.84 -13.35
C TRP A 87 -27.25 12.77 -13.34
N VAL A 88 -27.64 11.49 -13.36
CA VAL A 88 -26.69 10.37 -13.36
C VAL A 88 -25.76 10.43 -14.57
N VAL A 89 -26.31 10.62 -15.77
CA VAL A 89 -25.51 10.72 -16.99
C VAL A 89 -24.63 11.98 -16.97
N THR A 90 -25.16 13.13 -16.55
CA THR A 90 -24.38 14.37 -16.45
C THR A 90 -23.23 14.26 -15.46
N ILE A 91 -23.45 13.67 -14.28
CA ILE A 91 -22.39 13.43 -13.28
C ILE A 91 -21.32 12.50 -13.85
N TRP A 92 -21.73 11.41 -14.50
CA TRP A 92 -20.79 10.46 -15.10
C TRP A 92 -19.95 11.08 -16.21
N LEU A 93 -20.57 11.82 -17.14
CA LEU A 93 -19.86 12.55 -18.19
C LEU A 93 -18.96 13.65 -17.62
N GLY A 94 -19.43 14.37 -16.60
CA GLY A 94 -18.64 15.38 -15.89
C GLY A 94 -17.41 14.80 -15.20
N ALA A 95 -17.54 13.63 -14.57
CA ALA A 95 -16.43 12.92 -13.96
C ALA A 95 -15.41 12.44 -15.01
N LEU A 96 -15.87 11.89 -16.13
CA LEU A 96 -14.99 11.49 -17.24
C LEU A 96 -14.28 12.69 -17.87
N PHE A 97 -14.97 13.82 -18.05
CA PHE A 97 -14.38 15.05 -18.54
C PHE A 97 -13.33 15.59 -17.57
N LEU A 98 -13.65 15.66 -16.27
CA LEU A 98 -12.70 16.12 -15.25
C LEU A 98 -11.46 15.22 -15.19
N ALA A 99 -11.64 13.89 -15.21
CA ALA A 99 -10.54 12.93 -15.27
C ALA A 99 -9.69 13.11 -16.53
N TRP A 100 -10.31 13.34 -17.68
CA TRP A 100 -9.60 13.59 -18.93
C TRP A 100 -8.82 14.90 -18.90
N VAL A 101 -9.43 16.02 -18.49
CA VAL A 101 -8.77 17.34 -18.42
C VAL A 101 -7.61 17.29 -17.42
N THR A 102 -7.81 16.69 -16.24
CA THR A 102 -6.73 16.56 -15.26
C THR A 102 -5.59 15.70 -15.80
N PHE A 103 -5.89 14.56 -16.43
CA PHE A 103 -4.86 13.72 -17.05
C PHE A 103 -4.08 14.45 -18.15
N GLN A 104 -4.77 15.14 -19.06
CA GLN A 104 -4.13 15.93 -20.12
C GLN A 104 -3.32 17.10 -19.55
N GLY A 105 -3.84 17.79 -18.53
CA GLY A 105 -3.14 18.86 -17.82
C GLY A 105 -1.83 18.38 -17.21
N THR A 106 -1.83 17.22 -16.54
CA THR A 106 -0.60 16.62 -16.00
C THR A 106 0.42 16.33 -17.09
N TRP A 107 0.00 15.80 -18.24
CA TRP A 107 0.92 15.52 -19.36
C TRP A 107 1.49 16.77 -20.00
N LEU A 108 0.65 17.79 -20.22
CA LEU A 108 1.08 19.08 -20.77
C LEU A 108 2.11 19.73 -19.83
N LEU A 109 1.80 19.78 -18.53
CA LEU A 109 2.69 20.34 -17.51
C LEU A 109 3.98 19.53 -17.36
N ALA A 110 3.91 18.20 -17.40
CA ALA A 110 5.07 17.34 -17.35
C ALA A 110 6.04 17.61 -18.51
N GLY A 111 5.51 17.76 -19.72
CA GLY A 111 6.31 18.10 -20.91
C GLY A 111 6.96 19.48 -20.84
N TRP A 112 6.29 20.45 -20.21
CA TRP A 112 6.77 21.83 -20.12
C TRP A 112 7.75 22.07 -18.96
N THR A 113 7.58 21.36 -17.85
CA THR A 113 8.29 21.66 -16.60
C THR A 113 9.41 20.68 -16.27
N ALA A 114 9.67 19.70 -17.14
CA ALA A 114 10.57 18.57 -16.86
C ALA A 114 10.26 17.89 -15.51
N PHE A 115 8.96 17.73 -15.21
CA PHE A 115 8.45 17.13 -13.98
C PHE A 115 8.86 17.83 -12.67
N LYS A 116 9.06 19.14 -12.66
CA LYS A 116 9.24 19.88 -11.40
C LYS A 116 8.00 19.72 -10.51
N PRO A 117 8.10 19.03 -9.34
CA PRO A 117 6.92 18.67 -8.54
C PRO A 117 6.10 19.88 -8.08
N LEU A 118 6.76 21.00 -7.79
CA LEU A 118 6.09 22.24 -7.38
C LEU A 118 5.17 22.80 -8.48
N ALA A 119 5.62 22.80 -9.74
CA ALA A 119 4.82 23.34 -10.84
C ALA A 119 3.56 22.49 -11.09
N LEU A 120 3.70 21.16 -11.05
CA LEU A 120 2.57 20.23 -11.09
C LEU A 120 1.63 20.43 -9.91
N GLY A 121 2.18 20.60 -8.70
CA GLY A 121 1.40 20.78 -7.46
C GLY A 121 0.53 22.04 -7.45
N PHE A 122 0.99 23.15 -8.03
CA PHE A 122 0.22 24.41 -8.06
C PHE A 122 -0.72 24.54 -9.26
N LEU A 123 -0.29 24.13 -10.46
CA LEU A 123 -1.09 24.35 -11.67
C LEU A 123 -2.20 23.31 -11.86
N GLN A 124 -1.96 22.06 -11.44
CA GLN A 124 -2.93 20.99 -11.60
C GLN A 124 -4.25 21.26 -10.85
N PRO A 125 -4.27 21.75 -9.59
CA PRO A 125 -5.50 22.14 -8.90
C PRO A 125 -6.26 23.26 -9.63
N VAL A 126 -5.55 24.25 -10.19
CA VAL A 126 -6.19 25.35 -10.94
C VAL A 126 -6.92 24.81 -12.17
N ILE A 127 -6.28 23.92 -12.93
CA ILE A 127 -6.89 23.22 -14.07
C ILE A 127 -8.12 22.41 -13.63
N ALA A 128 -8.00 21.65 -12.53
CA ALA A 128 -9.09 20.83 -12.00
C ALA A 128 -10.29 21.68 -11.55
N VAL A 129 -10.06 22.79 -10.85
CA VAL A 129 -11.10 23.73 -10.41
C VAL A 129 -11.78 24.38 -11.61
N GLY A 130 -11.02 24.84 -12.61
CA GLY A 130 -11.59 25.40 -13.84
C GLY A 130 -12.48 24.39 -14.57
N ALA A 131 -12.01 23.15 -14.74
CA ALA A 131 -12.80 22.08 -15.35
C ALA A 131 -14.07 21.75 -14.53
N PHE A 132 -13.96 21.71 -13.21
CA PHE A 132 -15.10 21.48 -12.31
C PHE A 132 -16.15 22.60 -12.43
N LEU A 133 -15.73 23.87 -12.46
CA LEU A 133 -16.64 25.00 -12.63
C LEU A 133 -17.38 24.94 -13.97
N ILE A 134 -16.71 24.53 -15.05
CA ILE A 134 -17.34 24.27 -16.35
C ILE A 134 -18.40 23.17 -16.25
N VAL A 135 -18.08 22.04 -15.59
CA VAL A 135 -19.04 20.94 -15.37
C VAL A 135 -20.25 21.43 -14.57
N VAL A 136 -20.05 22.22 -13.52
CA VAL A 136 -21.14 22.80 -12.71
C VAL A 136 -21.99 23.75 -13.54
N ALA A 137 -21.40 24.66 -14.30
CA ALA A 137 -22.10 25.62 -15.14
C ALA A 137 -22.97 24.93 -16.21
N LEU A 138 -22.46 23.85 -16.81
CA LEU A 138 -23.16 23.09 -17.85
C LEU A 138 -24.12 22.02 -17.29
N SER A 139 -24.07 21.73 -15.99
CA SER A 139 -24.82 20.61 -15.40
C SER A 139 -26.34 20.74 -15.61
N ARG A 140 -26.93 21.90 -15.27
CA ARG A 140 -28.38 22.13 -15.39
C ARG A 140 -28.91 21.99 -16.82
N PRO A 141 -28.36 22.67 -17.85
CA PRO A 141 -28.85 22.53 -19.22
C PRO A 141 -28.64 21.11 -19.76
N LEU A 142 -27.52 20.46 -19.43
CA LEU A 142 -27.28 19.07 -19.83
C LEU A 142 -28.30 18.10 -19.21
N VAL A 143 -28.60 18.26 -17.91
CA VAL A 143 -29.62 17.44 -17.23
C VAL A 143 -30.98 17.61 -17.89
N ALA A 144 -31.39 18.85 -18.20
CA ALA A 144 -32.67 19.13 -18.84
C ALA A 144 -32.75 18.49 -20.25
N MET A 145 -31.67 18.63 -21.03
CA MET A 145 -31.57 18.03 -22.36
C MET A 145 -31.62 16.50 -22.31
N ILE A 146 -30.81 15.87 -21.45
CA ILE A 146 -30.76 14.41 -21.31
C ILE A 146 -32.10 13.88 -20.79
N ALA A 147 -32.72 14.55 -19.82
CA ALA A 147 -34.04 14.18 -19.32
C ALA A 147 -35.11 14.27 -20.42
N ALA A 148 -35.06 15.28 -21.29
CA ALA A 148 -35.98 15.40 -22.43
C ALA A 148 -35.78 14.25 -23.45
N ILE A 149 -34.53 13.88 -23.74
CA ILE A 149 -34.21 12.75 -24.61
C ILE A 149 -34.69 11.43 -23.99
N ALA A 150 -34.39 11.22 -22.70
CA ALA A 150 -34.82 10.04 -21.96
C ALA A 150 -36.34 9.88 -21.97
N ARG A 151 -37.11 10.97 -21.75
CA ARG A 151 -38.58 10.96 -21.87
C ARG A 151 -39.06 10.54 -23.25
N ARG A 152 -38.44 11.06 -24.32
CA ARG A 152 -38.81 10.69 -25.71
C ARG A 152 -38.57 9.21 -25.99
N ILE A 153 -37.44 8.67 -25.53
CA ILE A 153 -37.10 7.25 -25.68
C ILE A 153 -38.08 6.39 -24.88
N ASP A 154 -38.31 6.73 -23.62
CA ASP A 154 -39.20 5.98 -22.72
C ASP A 154 -40.67 6.01 -23.19
N ALA A 155 -41.13 7.14 -23.74
CA ALA A 155 -42.47 7.24 -24.34
C ALA A 155 -42.61 6.38 -25.61
N ARG A 156 -41.56 6.26 -26.43
CA ARG A 156 -41.56 5.32 -27.57
C ARG A 156 -41.55 3.87 -27.11
N TRP A 157 -40.82 3.58 -26.04
CA TRP A 157 -40.73 2.24 -25.45
C TRP A 157 -42.07 1.79 -24.85
N ARG A 158 -42.71 2.66 -24.07
CA ARG A 158 -44.03 2.40 -23.48
C ARG A 158 -45.12 2.24 -24.53
N ARG A 159 -45.05 2.96 -25.66
CA ARG A 159 -45.96 2.76 -26.80
C ARG A 159 -45.90 1.35 -27.40
N ARG A 160 -44.83 0.58 -27.16
CA ARG A 160 -44.72 -0.83 -27.55
C ARG A 160 -45.30 -1.80 -26.51
N GLY A 161 -45.90 -1.31 -25.43
CA GLY A 161 -46.47 -2.11 -24.34
C GLY A 161 -45.46 -2.53 -23.26
N TRP A 162 -44.23 -2.00 -23.29
CA TRP A 162 -43.17 -2.40 -22.36
C TRP A 162 -43.19 -1.53 -21.10
N ARG A 163 -42.70 -2.06 -19.98
CA ARG A 163 -42.53 -1.28 -18.72
C ARG A 163 -41.51 -0.15 -18.92
N THR A 164 -41.64 0.94 -18.16
CA THR A 164 -40.71 2.09 -18.23
C THR A 164 -39.27 1.65 -18.02
N LEU A 165 -38.36 2.13 -18.88
CA LEU A 165 -36.91 1.96 -18.74
C LEU A 165 -36.34 2.86 -17.65
N LEU A 166 -37.07 3.90 -17.27
CA LEU A 166 -36.62 4.96 -16.36
C LEU A 166 -37.05 4.72 -14.91
N SER A 167 -37.19 3.45 -14.50
CA SER A 167 -37.34 3.12 -13.10
C SER A 167 -36.04 3.39 -12.34
N SER A 168 -36.13 3.81 -11.07
CA SER A 168 -34.95 4.08 -10.22
C SER A 168 -33.95 2.92 -10.23
N ARG A 169 -34.44 1.68 -10.10
CA ARG A 169 -33.62 0.47 -10.08
C ARG A 169 -32.88 0.26 -11.39
N ALA A 170 -33.57 0.43 -12.52
CA ALA A 170 -32.95 0.29 -13.84
C ALA A 170 -31.90 1.37 -14.10
N ILE A 171 -32.18 2.63 -13.75
CA ILE A 171 -31.24 3.74 -13.89
C ILE A 171 -29.99 3.48 -13.04
N LEU A 172 -30.15 3.15 -11.76
CA LEU A 172 -29.02 2.90 -10.85
C LEU A 172 -28.21 1.67 -11.26
N ALA A 173 -28.87 0.59 -11.72
CA ALA A 173 -28.18 -0.59 -12.23
C ALA A 173 -27.38 -0.27 -13.49
N ALA A 174 -27.98 0.42 -14.47
CA ALA A 174 -27.30 0.85 -15.70
C ALA A 174 -26.13 1.80 -15.40
N ALA A 175 -26.32 2.75 -14.46
CA ALA A 175 -25.27 3.65 -14.01
C ALA A 175 -24.09 2.91 -13.38
N THR A 176 -24.38 1.93 -12.52
CA THR A 176 -23.35 1.12 -11.86
C THR A 176 -22.58 0.29 -12.88
N ILE A 177 -23.28 -0.39 -13.79
CA ILE A 177 -22.66 -1.18 -14.87
C ILE A 177 -21.80 -0.28 -15.76
N GLY A 178 -22.33 0.88 -16.18
CA GLY A 178 -21.62 1.85 -17.01
C GLY A 178 -20.36 2.39 -16.33
N ALA A 179 -20.45 2.75 -15.05
CA ALA A 179 -19.30 3.21 -14.26
C ALA A 179 -18.22 2.12 -14.15
N VAL A 180 -18.59 0.88 -13.81
CA VAL A 180 -17.64 -0.25 -13.73
C VAL A 180 -16.99 -0.52 -15.09
N ALA A 181 -17.78 -0.53 -16.17
CA ALA A 181 -17.29 -0.70 -17.52
C ALA A 181 -16.30 0.43 -17.91
N SER A 182 -16.63 1.69 -17.63
CA SER A 182 -15.71 2.81 -17.88
C SER A 182 -14.40 2.68 -17.12
N VAL A 183 -14.44 2.37 -15.82
CA VAL A 183 -13.23 2.18 -15.02
C VAL A 183 -12.40 1.02 -15.56
N TYR A 184 -13.03 -0.10 -15.91
CA TYR A 184 -12.35 -1.24 -16.51
C TYR A 184 -11.69 -0.90 -17.86
N LEU A 185 -12.40 -0.19 -18.74
CA LEU A 185 -11.86 0.22 -20.04
C LEU A 185 -10.71 1.22 -19.89
N LEU A 186 -10.87 2.24 -19.04
CA LEU A 186 -9.81 3.20 -18.71
C LEU A 186 -8.57 2.48 -18.15
N TRP A 187 -8.79 1.55 -17.23
CA TRP A 187 -7.72 0.71 -16.69
C TRP A 187 -7.03 -0.10 -17.77
N ARG A 188 -7.79 -0.86 -18.57
CA ARG A 188 -7.27 -1.81 -19.55
C ARG A 188 -6.51 -1.14 -20.69
N PHE A 189 -7.03 -0.02 -21.20
CA PHE A 189 -6.51 0.63 -22.41
C PHE A 189 -5.56 1.78 -22.12
N ILE A 190 -5.74 2.51 -21.02
CA ILE A 190 -4.93 3.71 -20.70
C ILE A 190 -3.92 3.39 -19.60
N LEU A 191 -4.39 2.99 -18.42
CA LEU A 191 -3.53 2.90 -17.23
C LEU A 191 -2.58 1.71 -17.29
N ARG A 192 -3.06 0.50 -17.57
CA ARG A 192 -2.26 -0.73 -17.57
C ARG A 192 -1.09 -0.67 -18.55
N ARG A 193 -1.26 -0.02 -19.71
CA ARG A 193 -0.18 0.13 -20.70
C ARG A 193 0.91 1.09 -20.25
N ARG A 194 0.57 2.08 -19.43
CA ARG A 194 1.51 3.10 -18.95
C ARG A 194 2.15 2.75 -17.61
N LEU A 195 1.52 1.88 -16.83
CA LEU A 195 1.96 1.46 -15.50
C LEU A 195 2.78 0.15 -15.55
N VAL A 196 3.50 -0.13 -16.64
CA VAL A 196 4.37 -1.31 -16.72
C VAL A 196 5.42 -1.22 -15.62
N GLY A 197 5.40 -2.16 -14.67
CA GLY A 197 6.29 -2.20 -13.50
C GLY A 197 5.67 -1.74 -12.18
N PHE A 198 4.48 -1.13 -12.19
CA PHE A 198 3.75 -0.89 -10.94
C PHE A 198 3.05 -2.17 -10.49
N ASP A 199 3.30 -2.57 -9.25
CA ASP A 199 2.59 -3.69 -8.66
C ASP A 199 1.16 -3.27 -8.28
N THR A 200 0.18 -3.81 -9.01
CA THR A 200 -1.24 -3.52 -8.79
C THR A 200 -1.86 -4.47 -7.76
N SER A 201 -1.07 -5.43 -7.26
CA SER A 201 -1.51 -6.42 -6.27
C SER A 201 -2.07 -5.77 -5.01
N VAL A 202 -1.53 -4.61 -4.63
CA VAL A 202 -1.95 -3.79 -3.47
C VAL A 202 -3.45 -3.44 -3.50
N VAL A 203 -4.06 -3.41 -4.68
CA VAL A 203 -5.47 -2.99 -4.86
C VAL A 203 -6.44 -4.17 -4.74
N HIS A 204 -6.00 -5.41 -4.98
CA HIS A 204 -6.90 -6.56 -5.05
C HIS A 204 -7.51 -6.91 -3.69
N ALA A 205 -6.70 -6.97 -2.62
CA ALA A 205 -7.18 -7.29 -1.28
C ALA A 205 -8.19 -6.26 -0.75
N PRO A 206 -7.96 -4.93 -0.82
CA PRO A 206 -8.93 -3.92 -0.43
C PRO A 206 -10.24 -3.99 -1.21
N LEU A 207 -10.18 -4.23 -2.53
CA LEU A 207 -11.38 -4.32 -3.36
C LEU A 207 -12.24 -5.52 -2.97
N ILE A 208 -11.63 -6.68 -2.75
CA ILE A 208 -12.34 -7.87 -2.28
C ILE A 208 -12.91 -7.64 -0.89
N GLY A 209 -12.14 -7.04 0.02
CA GLY A 209 -12.61 -6.67 1.34
C GLY A 209 -13.82 -5.72 1.31
N ALA A 210 -13.78 -4.68 0.47
CA ALA A 210 -14.89 -3.75 0.28
C ALA A 210 -16.13 -4.45 -0.30
N ALA A 211 -15.96 -5.34 -1.29
CA ALA A 211 -17.05 -6.10 -1.89
C ALA A 211 -17.71 -7.05 -0.87
N VAL A 212 -16.93 -7.72 -0.02
CA VAL A 212 -17.43 -8.59 1.05
C VAL A 212 -18.14 -7.75 2.12
N ALA A 213 -17.55 -6.64 2.57
CA ALA A 213 -18.17 -5.74 3.54
C ALA A 213 -19.54 -5.25 3.04
N TRP A 214 -19.62 -4.81 1.77
CA TRP A 214 -20.86 -4.38 1.16
C TRP A 214 -21.90 -5.50 1.08
N SER A 215 -21.48 -6.70 0.67
CA SER A 215 -22.34 -7.88 0.59
C SER A 215 -22.92 -8.27 1.96
N VAL A 216 -22.09 -8.25 3.00
CA VAL A 216 -22.51 -8.50 4.39
C VAL A 216 -23.51 -7.43 4.83
N HIS A 217 -23.29 -6.17 4.46
CA HIS A 217 -24.21 -5.09 4.79
C HIS A 217 -25.61 -5.30 4.18
N LEU A 218 -25.66 -5.72 2.91
CA LEU A 218 -26.92 -6.05 2.22
C LEU A 218 -27.59 -7.29 2.82
N ALA A 219 -26.82 -8.33 3.12
CA ALA A 219 -27.31 -9.57 3.71
C ALA A 219 -27.84 -9.36 5.14
N TRP A 220 -27.26 -8.43 5.90
CA TRP A 220 -27.62 -8.16 7.30
C TRP A 220 -29.11 -7.90 7.46
N LEU A 221 -29.74 -7.21 6.51
CA LEU A 221 -31.18 -6.94 6.52
C LEU A 221 -32.03 -8.21 6.49
N ARG A 222 -31.53 -9.30 5.88
CA ARG A 222 -32.25 -10.57 5.73
C ARG A 222 -32.01 -11.57 6.87
N LEU A 223 -30.97 -11.39 7.69
CA LEU A 223 -30.54 -12.38 8.69
C LEU A 223 -31.47 -12.53 9.92
N GLY A 224 -32.45 -11.66 10.14
CA GLY A 224 -33.42 -11.79 11.24
C GLY A 224 -32.76 -12.03 12.62
N ARG A 225 -33.12 -13.13 13.29
CA ARG A 225 -32.54 -13.53 14.59
C ARG A 225 -31.09 -14.03 14.49
N ALA A 226 -30.66 -14.52 13.33
CA ALA A 226 -29.31 -15.04 13.13
C ALA A 226 -28.21 -13.95 13.16
N ARG A 227 -28.60 -12.66 13.08
CA ARG A 227 -27.68 -11.50 13.16
C ARG A 227 -26.73 -11.56 14.36
N ARG A 228 -27.24 -11.96 15.53
CA ARG A 228 -26.44 -11.99 16.77
C ARG A 228 -25.32 -13.03 16.68
N TRP A 229 -25.66 -14.25 16.24
CA TRP A 229 -24.70 -15.34 16.08
C TRP A 229 -23.69 -15.04 14.98
N PHE A 230 -24.16 -14.58 13.82
CA PHE A 230 -23.28 -14.24 12.69
C PHE A 230 -22.27 -13.14 13.08
N GLY A 231 -22.73 -12.09 13.76
CA GLY A 231 -21.86 -11.02 14.25
C GLY A 231 -20.86 -11.50 15.31
N ALA A 232 -21.30 -12.35 16.25
CA ALA A 232 -20.43 -12.91 17.29
C ALA A 232 -19.33 -13.81 16.70
N VAL A 233 -19.67 -14.68 15.74
CA VAL A 233 -18.70 -15.57 15.07
C VAL A 233 -17.67 -14.75 14.29
N LEU A 234 -18.10 -13.81 13.44
CA LEU A 234 -17.17 -12.97 12.68
C LEU A 234 -16.29 -12.10 13.57
N GLY A 235 -16.85 -11.51 14.63
CA GLY A 235 -16.09 -10.75 15.62
C GLY A 235 -15.06 -11.63 16.34
N GLY A 236 -15.45 -12.84 16.75
CA GLY A 236 -14.55 -13.81 17.39
C GLY A 236 -13.38 -14.23 16.48
N ILE A 237 -13.65 -14.53 15.21
CA ILE A 237 -12.62 -14.86 14.22
C ILE A 237 -11.66 -13.67 14.02
N ALA A 238 -12.19 -12.45 13.91
CA ALA A 238 -11.38 -11.24 13.78
C ALA A 238 -10.45 -11.02 14.98
N VAL A 239 -10.98 -11.14 16.20
CA VAL A 239 -10.19 -11.02 17.44
C VAL A 239 -9.11 -12.09 17.51
N LEU A 240 -9.44 -13.34 17.17
CA LEU A 240 -8.48 -14.44 17.16
C LEU A 240 -7.35 -14.19 16.14
N ALA A 241 -7.69 -13.80 14.91
CA ALA A 241 -6.70 -13.50 13.87
C ALA A 241 -5.76 -12.36 14.30
N ILE A 242 -6.31 -11.26 14.85
CA ILE A 242 -5.51 -10.16 15.39
C ILE A 242 -4.63 -10.63 16.55
N GLY A 243 -5.16 -11.44 17.45
CA GLY A 243 -4.39 -12.01 18.55
C GLY A 243 -3.19 -12.82 18.07
N ILE A 244 -3.40 -13.70 17.07
CA ILE A 244 -2.32 -14.48 16.44
C ILE A 244 -1.29 -13.57 15.77
N ALA A 245 -1.73 -12.53 15.06
CA ALA A 245 -0.82 -11.55 14.46
C ALA A 245 0.06 -10.83 15.50
N VAL A 246 -0.54 -10.31 16.57
CA VAL A 246 0.20 -9.63 17.65
C VAL A 246 1.16 -10.57 18.36
N VAL A 247 0.75 -11.82 18.63
CA VAL A 247 1.64 -12.84 19.20
C VAL A 247 2.78 -13.15 18.23
N THR A 248 2.51 -13.26 16.93
CA THR A 248 3.54 -13.51 15.90
C THR A 248 4.57 -12.39 15.88
N VAL A 249 4.15 -11.11 15.88
CA VAL A 249 5.06 -9.96 15.94
C VAL A 249 5.96 -10.00 17.18
N LYS A 250 5.43 -10.44 18.32
CA LYS A 250 6.18 -10.50 19.59
C LYS A 250 7.09 -11.72 19.71
N THR A 251 6.68 -12.87 19.19
CA THR A 251 7.35 -14.16 19.42
C THR A 251 8.16 -14.65 18.24
N ARG A 252 7.90 -14.12 17.04
CA ARG A 252 8.56 -14.46 15.77
C ARG A 252 8.80 -13.20 14.93
N PRO A 253 9.67 -12.28 15.40
CA PRO A 253 9.93 -11.02 14.72
C PRO A 253 10.48 -11.19 13.29
N SER A 254 11.24 -12.25 13.02
CA SER A 254 11.71 -12.62 11.67
C SER A 254 10.54 -12.84 10.70
N VAL A 255 9.52 -13.58 11.12
CA VAL A 255 8.27 -13.77 10.36
C VAL A 255 7.53 -12.45 10.13
N ALA A 256 7.48 -11.56 11.14
CA ALA A 256 6.85 -10.26 10.98
C ALA A 256 7.55 -9.38 9.95
N LEU A 257 8.89 -9.39 9.94
CA LEU A 257 9.71 -8.69 8.94
C LEU A 257 9.56 -9.30 7.53
N GLU A 258 9.44 -10.62 7.43
CA GLU A 258 9.12 -11.29 6.16
C GLU A 258 7.76 -10.82 5.62
N ILE A 259 6.72 -10.82 6.46
CA ILE A 259 5.39 -10.32 6.08
C ILE A 259 5.47 -8.86 5.65
N TRP A 260 6.21 -8.03 6.40
CA TRP A 260 6.38 -6.62 6.07
C TRP A 260 6.95 -6.41 4.67
N GLY A 261 7.98 -7.19 4.33
CA GLY A 261 8.67 -7.09 3.08
C GLY A 261 7.96 -7.72 1.88
N ALA A 262 7.06 -8.66 2.13
CA ALA A 262 6.34 -9.40 1.09
C ALA A 262 4.94 -8.85 0.82
N ARG A 263 4.34 -8.10 1.75
CA ARG A 263 2.92 -7.71 1.70
C ARG A 263 2.72 -6.23 1.99
N PRO A 264 2.13 -5.47 1.06
CA PRO A 264 2.02 -4.02 1.18
C PRO A 264 1.11 -3.59 2.34
N ILE A 265 -0.06 -4.22 2.52
CA ILE A 265 -1.05 -3.80 3.54
C ILE A 265 -0.68 -4.39 4.89
N ALA A 266 -0.37 -5.69 4.92
CA ALA A 266 0.08 -6.32 6.16
C ALA A 266 1.39 -5.68 6.65
N GLY A 267 2.30 -5.31 5.74
CA GLY A 267 3.51 -4.58 6.10
C GLY A 267 3.26 -3.18 6.63
N ALA A 268 2.30 -2.43 6.10
CA ALA A 268 1.88 -1.17 6.73
C ALA A 268 1.46 -1.37 8.20
N ALA A 269 0.81 -2.49 8.52
CA ALA A 269 0.47 -2.85 9.90
C ALA A 269 1.68 -3.24 10.75
N VAL A 270 2.64 -3.98 10.21
CA VAL A 270 3.89 -4.30 10.91
C VAL A 270 4.67 -3.02 11.26
N ALA A 271 4.67 -2.03 10.37
CA ALA A 271 5.38 -0.77 10.59
C ALA A 271 4.86 0.00 11.84
N TRP A 272 3.59 -0.16 12.21
CA TRP A 272 3.02 0.47 13.41
C TRP A 272 3.60 -0.05 14.74
N PHE A 273 4.21 -1.25 14.73
CA PHE A 273 4.88 -1.82 15.90
C PHE A 273 6.32 -1.32 16.08
N GLY A 274 6.82 -0.49 15.16
CA GLY A 274 8.20 -0.01 15.14
C GLY A 274 9.14 -1.03 14.51
N LEU A 275 9.50 -0.82 13.24
CA LEU A 275 10.32 -1.75 12.47
C LEU A 275 11.68 -2.03 13.11
N GLU A 276 12.37 -1.00 13.60
CA GLU A 276 13.65 -1.16 14.29
C GLU A 276 13.48 -2.01 15.56
N ARG A 277 12.41 -1.79 16.33
CA ARG A 277 12.13 -2.58 17.53
C ARG A 277 11.88 -4.06 17.21
N ILE A 278 11.17 -4.35 16.12
CA ILE A 278 10.98 -5.73 15.66
C ILE A 278 12.32 -6.32 15.24
N ARG A 279 13.14 -5.55 14.52
CA ARG A 279 14.44 -5.99 14.04
C ARG A 279 15.41 -6.31 15.18
N ASP A 280 15.46 -5.46 16.20
CA ASP A 280 16.27 -5.66 17.40
C ASP A 280 15.82 -6.87 18.23
N ALA A 281 14.56 -7.28 18.08
CA ALA A 281 14.03 -8.48 18.74
C ALA A 281 14.36 -9.79 18.02
N VAL A 282 14.90 -9.75 16.78
CA VAL A 282 15.30 -10.95 16.05
C VAL A 282 16.48 -11.61 16.75
N PRO A 283 16.35 -12.87 17.23
CA PRO A 283 17.46 -13.56 17.87
C PRO A 283 18.63 -13.72 16.90
N ILE A 284 19.85 -13.38 17.33
CA ILE A 284 21.00 -13.36 16.42
C ILE A 284 21.30 -14.73 15.79
N HIS A 285 21.02 -15.83 16.49
CA HIS A 285 21.22 -17.17 15.95
C HIS A 285 20.28 -17.50 14.77
N GLU A 286 19.14 -16.81 14.62
CA GLU A 286 18.29 -16.94 13.42
C GLU A 286 18.94 -16.30 12.18
N LEU A 287 19.92 -15.41 12.38
CA LEU A 287 20.67 -14.74 11.31
C LEU A 287 21.97 -15.48 10.95
N ALA A 288 22.27 -16.58 11.66
CA ALA A 288 23.47 -17.36 11.42
C ALA A 288 23.49 -17.91 9.98
N PRO A 289 24.64 -17.91 9.30
CA PRO A 289 24.76 -18.56 8.01
C PRO A 289 24.56 -20.07 8.16
N PHE A 290 24.11 -20.73 7.09
CA PHE A 290 24.00 -22.19 7.09
C PHE A 290 25.39 -22.82 7.36
N PRO A 291 25.51 -23.72 8.35
CA PRO A 291 26.79 -24.34 8.68
C PRO A 291 27.29 -25.15 7.49
N ARG A 292 28.55 -24.91 7.11
CA ARG A 292 29.26 -25.74 6.13
C ARG A 292 30.07 -26.78 6.88
N LEU A 293 29.71 -28.05 6.72
CA LEU A 293 30.42 -29.16 7.36
C LEU A 293 31.91 -29.12 7.00
N GLY A 294 32.77 -29.16 8.01
CA GLY A 294 34.22 -29.13 7.85
C GLY A 294 34.82 -27.76 7.51
N ALA A 295 34.02 -26.68 7.49
CA ALA A 295 34.57 -25.34 7.37
C ALA A 295 35.35 -24.96 8.63
N THR A 296 36.52 -24.36 8.46
CA THR A 296 37.28 -23.76 9.55
C THR A 296 36.63 -22.44 9.97
N HIS A 297 36.84 -22.05 11.23
CA HIS A 297 36.39 -20.77 11.79
C HIS A 297 37.62 -19.86 12.02
N PRO A 298 38.19 -19.25 10.97
CA PRO A 298 39.33 -18.36 11.12
C PRO A 298 38.90 -17.02 11.70
N ASP A 299 39.81 -16.32 12.37
CA ASP A 299 39.63 -14.91 12.72
C ASP A 299 39.57 -14.05 11.44
N ILE A 300 38.65 -13.10 11.41
CA ILE A 300 38.39 -12.25 10.25
C ILE A 300 38.62 -10.80 10.64
N VAL A 301 39.48 -10.12 9.89
CA VAL A 301 39.69 -8.66 10.01
C VAL A 301 39.35 -8.02 8.67
N LEU A 302 38.31 -7.17 8.66
CA LEU A 302 37.92 -6.37 7.50
C LEU A 302 38.40 -4.93 7.70
N VAL A 303 39.30 -4.47 6.82
CA VAL A 303 39.80 -3.10 6.82
C VAL A 303 39.24 -2.36 5.60
N THR A 304 38.50 -1.29 5.83
CA THR A 304 38.01 -0.38 4.78
C THR A 304 38.74 0.96 4.90
N ILE A 305 39.27 1.45 3.79
CA ILE A 305 39.95 2.76 3.73
C ILE A 305 39.12 3.68 2.84
N GLU A 306 38.64 4.79 3.41
CA GLU A 306 37.81 5.74 2.69
C GLU A 306 38.61 6.47 1.59
N THR A 307 37.99 6.67 0.42
CA THR A 307 38.57 7.35 -0.75
C THR A 307 39.87 6.75 -1.31
N LEU A 308 40.23 5.51 -0.93
CA LEU A 308 41.46 4.88 -1.43
C LEU A 308 41.37 4.58 -2.94
N ARG A 309 42.36 5.09 -3.68
CA ARG A 309 42.48 4.90 -5.12
C ARG A 309 43.44 3.75 -5.44
N ALA A 310 42.98 2.78 -6.23
CA ALA A 310 43.80 1.63 -6.62
C ALA A 310 45.13 2.04 -7.28
N ASP A 311 45.10 3.01 -8.21
CA ASP A 311 46.26 3.50 -8.95
C ASP A 311 47.31 4.22 -8.08
N GLN A 312 46.97 4.52 -6.82
CA GLN A 312 47.89 5.12 -5.86
C GLN A 312 48.53 4.10 -4.92
N THR A 313 48.07 2.84 -4.92
CA THR A 313 48.51 1.84 -3.94
C THR A 313 49.59 0.88 -4.48
N PRO A 314 50.54 0.43 -3.64
CA PRO A 314 51.64 -0.44 -4.09
C PRO A 314 51.24 -1.74 -4.81
N PRO A 315 50.16 -2.47 -4.42
CA PRO A 315 49.74 -3.68 -5.14
C PRO A 315 49.40 -3.46 -6.63
N TYR A 316 49.11 -2.23 -7.03
CA TYR A 316 48.81 -1.85 -8.41
C TYR A 316 49.88 -0.89 -8.99
N ALA A 317 51.13 -1.00 -8.51
CA ALA A 317 52.27 -0.17 -8.92
C ALA A 317 52.12 1.34 -8.64
N GLY A 318 51.24 1.72 -7.71
CA GLY A 318 51.14 3.08 -7.20
C GLY A 318 52.33 3.47 -6.32
N THR A 319 52.56 4.78 -6.17
CA THR A 319 53.75 5.36 -5.51
C THR A 319 53.56 5.69 -4.04
N ALA A 320 52.36 5.50 -3.46
CA ALA A 320 52.13 5.79 -2.04
C ALA A 320 52.99 4.89 -1.13
N ASP A 321 53.54 5.48 -0.07
CA ASP A 321 54.33 4.74 0.92
C ASP A 321 53.41 3.98 1.88
N MET A 322 53.01 2.77 1.47
CA MET A 322 52.14 1.88 2.24
C MET A 322 52.81 0.50 2.44
N PRO A 323 53.87 0.41 3.27
CA PRO A 323 54.70 -0.79 3.38
C PRO A 323 53.91 -2.01 3.87
N VAL A 324 52.97 -1.82 4.80
CA VAL A 324 52.11 -2.91 5.30
C VAL A 324 51.21 -3.45 4.19
N LEU A 325 50.56 -2.57 3.41
CA LEU A 325 49.70 -2.99 2.29
C LEU A 325 50.51 -3.69 1.18
N ARG A 326 51.75 -3.23 0.93
CA ARG A 326 52.69 -3.89 0.00
C ARG A 326 52.99 -5.32 0.44
N GLU A 327 53.32 -5.53 1.71
CA GLU A 327 53.62 -6.87 2.25
C GLU A 327 52.37 -7.77 2.34
N LEU A 328 51.18 -7.20 2.56
CA LEU A 328 49.92 -7.94 2.45
C LEU A 328 49.66 -8.39 1.01
N GLY A 329 49.86 -7.51 0.03
CA GLY A 329 49.68 -7.83 -1.39
C GLY A 329 50.61 -8.95 -1.89
N LYS A 330 51.82 -9.07 -1.34
CA LYS A 330 52.76 -10.17 -1.66
C LYS A 330 52.36 -11.53 -1.08
N ARG A 331 51.75 -11.52 0.11
CA ARG A 331 51.41 -12.76 0.86
C ARG A 331 49.98 -13.23 0.63
N GLY A 332 49.11 -12.36 0.15
CA GLY A 332 47.69 -12.63 -0.07
C GLY A 332 47.29 -12.72 -1.55
N ALA A 333 46.00 -12.67 -1.79
CA ALA A 333 45.43 -12.54 -3.12
C ALA A 333 45.14 -11.06 -3.43
N VAL A 334 45.57 -10.59 -4.61
CA VAL A 334 45.26 -9.25 -5.11
C VAL A 334 44.29 -9.36 -6.27
N PHE A 335 43.15 -8.68 -6.18
CA PHE A 335 42.14 -8.68 -7.23
C PHE A 335 42.42 -7.58 -8.24
N ALA A 336 42.79 -7.94 -9.47
CA ALA A 336 43.06 -6.96 -10.54
C ALA A 336 41.84 -6.05 -10.84
N TYR A 337 40.63 -6.57 -10.65
CA TYR A 337 39.37 -5.90 -10.94
C TYR A 337 38.43 -5.93 -9.73
N ALA A 338 38.70 -5.07 -8.75
CA ALA A 338 37.81 -4.81 -7.63
C ALA A 338 37.11 -3.46 -7.82
N PHE A 339 35.81 -3.48 -8.04
CA PHE A 339 35.01 -2.26 -8.24
C PHE A 339 34.22 -1.95 -6.97
N SER A 340 34.23 -0.68 -6.56
CA SER A 340 33.35 -0.22 -5.48
C SER A 340 31.89 -0.36 -5.93
N PRO A 341 30.98 -0.86 -5.07
CA PRO A 341 29.56 -0.92 -5.40
C PRO A 341 28.99 0.45 -5.83
N SER A 342 29.47 1.53 -5.20
CA SER A 342 29.09 2.91 -5.50
C SER A 342 30.30 3.85 -5.36
N ASN A 343 30.27 4.99 -6.03
CA ASN A 343 31.26 6.07 -5.85
C ASN A 343 30.96 6.98 -4.64
N ASP A 344 29.95 6.63 -3.84
CA ASP A 344 29.49 7.34 -2.65
C ASP A 344 29.67 6.43 -1.42
N SER A 345 30.40 6.91 -0.41
CA SER A 345 30.68 6.17 0.83
C SER A 345 29.38 5.75 1.54
N GLU A 346 28.36 6.62 1.54
CA GLU A 346 27.06 6.36 2.20
C GLU A 346 26.32 5.17 1.58
N ARG A 347 26.60 4.84 0.31
CA ARG A 347 25.98 3.72 -0.40
C ARG A 347 26.90 2.51 -0.50
N SER A 348 28.20 2.74 -0.63
CA SER A 348 29.20 1.70 -0.80
C SER A 348 29.38 0.88 0.48
N LEU A 349 29.48 1.54 1.64
CA LEU A 349 29.66 0.85 2.92
C LEU A 349 28.48 -0.07 3.27
N PRO A 350 27.21 0.40 3.26
CA PRO A 350 26.08 -0.51 3.49
C PRO A 350 26.00 -1.63 2.46
N SER A 351 26.35 -1.36 1.20
CA SER A 351 26.37 -2.37 0.15
C SER A 351 27.36 -3.50 0.46
N MET A 352 28.58 -3.15 0.91
CA MET A 352 29.58 -4.13 1.35
C MET A 352 29.13 -4.88 2.60
N LEU A 353 28.60 -4.16 3.61
CA LEU A 353 28.19 -4.75 4.87
C LEU A 353 26.99 -5.68 4.73
N THR A 354 26.12 -5.49 3.74
CA THR A 354 24.89 -6.29 3.56
C THR A 354 24.93 -7.22 2.35
N GLY A 355 25.98 -7.14 1.52
CA GLY A 355 26.06 -7.83 0.23
C GLY A 355 24.96 -7.42 -0.77
N THR A 356 24.32 -6.26 -0.56
CA THR A 356 23.19 -5.79 -1.37
C THR A 356 23.62 -4.71 -2.36
N ALA A 357 23.13 -4.75 -3.60
CA ALA A 357 23.45 -3.73 -4.59
C ALA A 357 23.07 -2.31 -4.10
N PRO A 358 23.86 -1.26 -4.38
CA PRO A 358 23.66 0.06 -3.78
C PRO A 358 22.34 0.75 -4.18
N ASN A 359 21.77 0.40 -5.33
CA ASN A 359 20.44 0.88 -5.73
C ASN A 359 19.28 0.21 -4.95
N ARG A 360 19.58 -0.84 -4.18
CA ARG A 360 18.64 -1.54 -3.30
C ARG A 360 18.85 -1.20 -1.83
N ILE A 361 19.96 -0.57 -1.47
CA ILE A 361 20.14 -0.02 -0.12
C ILE A 361 19.08 1.05 0.09
N THR A 362 18.20 0.78 1.05
CA THR A 362 17.07 1.62 1.44
C THR A 362 16.96 1.58 2.96
N ASP A 363 15.97 2.26 3.53
CA ASP A 363 15.67 2.20 4.96
C ASP A 363 14.95 0.91 5.41
N ASP A 364 15.27 -0.21 4.74
CA ASP A 364 14.68 -1.50 4.99
C ASP A 364 15.34 -2.17 6.22
N PRO A 365 14.61 -2.41 7.31
CA PRO A 365 15.13 -3.04 8.52
C PRO A 365 15.58 -4.48 8.30
N ARG A 366 15.14 -5.14 7.20
CA ARG A 366 15.46 -6.54 6.90
C ARG A 366 16.90 -6.75 6.46
N PHE A 367 17.64 -5.69 6.15
CA PHE A 367 19.06 -5.87 5.85
C PHE A 367 19.77 -6.49 7.05
N VAL A 368 20.42 -7.61 6.77
CA VAL A 368 21.29 -8.33 7.70
C VAL A 368 22.71 -7.96 7.34
N THR A 369 23.45 -7.44 8.30
CA THR A 369 24.87 -7.12 8.11
C THR A 369 25.72 -8.39 8.19
N LEU A 370 26.91 -8.34 7.60
CA LEU A 370 27.92 -9.38 7.71
C LEU A 370 28.28 -9.63 9.19
N ALA A 371 28.36 -8.56 9.98
CA ALA A 371 28.62 -8.66 11.42
C ALA A 371 27.51 -9.44 12.14
N GLU A 372 26.23 -9.19 11.82
CA GLU A 372 25.12 -9.96 12.40
C GLU A 372 25.18 -11.45 12.03
N GLN A 373 25.52 -11.78 10.78
CA GLN A 373 25.67 -13.16 10.35
C GLN A 373 26.84 -13.85 11.07
N LEU A 374 27.99 -13.17 11.18
CA LEU A 374 29.16 -13.69 11.89
C LEU A 374 28.85 -13.90 13.37
N HIS A 375 28.24 -12.92 14.03
CA HIS A 375 27.84 -13.04 15.43
C HIS A 375 26.85 -14.19 15.65
N GLY A 376 25.84 -14.32 14.78
CA GLY A 376 24.93 -15.47 14.78
C GLY A 376 25.64 -16.81 14.57
N GLY A 377 26.73 -16.81 13.78
CA GLY A 377 27.62 -17.96 13.56
C GLY A 377 28.61 -18.25 14.70
N GLY A 378 28.55 -17.51 15.80
CA GLY A 378 29.39 -17.72 16.99
C GLY A 378 30.69 -16.91 17.03
N TYR A 379 30.86 -15.91 16.15
CA TYR A 379 31.98 -14.99 16.21
C TYR A 379 31.77 -13.90 17.27
N GLU A 380 32.85 -13.53 17.96
CA GLU A 380 32.94 -12.25 18.67
C GLU A 380 33.19 -11.15 17.63
N THR A 381 32.44 -10.05 17.71
CA THR A 381 32.43 -9.03 16.66
C THR A 381 32.74 -7.65 17.22
N ALA A 382 33.69 -6.95 16.58
CA ALA A 382 34.09 -5.61 16.94
C ALA A 382 34.19 -4.71 15.70
N GLY A 383 33.83 -3.44 15.86
CA GLY A 383 33.94 -2.43 14.81
C GLY A 383 34.51 -1.12 15.34
N PHE A 384 35.49 -0.60 14.61
CA PHE A 384 36.17 0.66 14.88
C PHE A 384 35.94 1.53 13.65
N VAL A 385 35.06 2.51 13.78
CA VAL A 385 34.50 3.23 12.63
C VAL A 385 34.74 4.72 12.82
N CYS A 386 35.30 5.35 11.80
CA CYS A 386 35.37 6.81 11.69
C CYS A 386 34.05 7.33 11.09
N CYS A 387 33.63 8.52 11.52
CA CYS A 387 32.57 9.40 11.00
C CYS A 387 31.62 8.85 9.90
N GLY A 388 30.30 9.02 10.09
CA GLY A 388 29.33 8.99 8.98
C GLY A 388 28.62 7.65 8.72
N LEU A 389 29.00 6.56 9.41
CA LEU A 389 28.22 5.32 9.33
C LEU A 389 27.01 5.36 10.28
N GLU A 390 25.80 5.23 9.73
CA GLU A 390 24.58 5.20 10.52
C GLU A 390 24.55 3.98 11.46
N ARG A 391 23.99 4.16 12.67
CA ARG A 391 23.95 3.12 13.72
C ARG A 391 23.39 1.78 13.27
N ARG A 392 22.43 1.77 12.34
CA ARG A 392 21.82 0.53 11.84
C ARG A 392 22.80 -0.40 11.13
N TRP A 393 23.89 0.15 10.56
CA TRP A 393 24.92 -0.64 9.88
C TRP A 393 25.94 -1.22 10.86
N LEU A 394 25.89 -0.78 12.13
CA LEU A 394 26.72 -1.28 13.23
C LEU A 394 26.05 -2.45 13.97
N ARG A 395 24.87 -2.90 13.53
CA ARG A 395 24.20 -4.07 14.12
C ARG A 395 25.09 -5.30 14.01
N GLY A 396 25.01 -6.15 15.04
CA GLY A 396 25.78 -7.38 15.15
C GLY A 396 27.22 -7.18 15.59
N LEU A 397 27.64 -5.96 15.93
CA LEU A 397 28.93 -5.68 16.58
C LEU A 397 28.72 -5.60 18.10
N GLU A 398 29.41 -6.45 18.86
CA GLU A 398 29.38 -6.42 20.33
C GLU A 398 30.20 -5.27 20.90
N HIS A 399 31.31 -4.93 20.23
CA HIS A 399 32.19 -3.85 20.62
C HIS A 399 32.27 -2.80 19.51
N VAL A 400 31.77 -1.58 19.78
CA VAL A 400 31.75 -0.49 18.80
C VAL A 400 32.49 0.73 19.36
N THR A 401 33.52 1.17 18.64
CA THR A 401 34.17 2.46 18.88
C THR A 401 33.91 3.37 17.68
N ILE A 402 33.29 4.53 17.94
CA ILE A 402 33.06 5.55 16.91
C ILE A 402 33.97 6.73 17.23
N GLU A 403 34.94 6.95 16.35
CA GLU A 403 35.80 8.13 16.39
C GLU A 403 35.02 9.32 15.81
N ARG A 404 34.73 10.31 16.66
CA ARG A 404 33.91 11.48 16.31
C ARG A 404 34.72 12.69 15.87
N ASP A 405 35.97 12.74 16.30
CA ASP A 405 36.91 13.81 16.04
C ASP A 405 38.03 13.16 15.23
N GLY A 406 38.09 13.39 13.92
CA GLY A 406 39.12 12.80 13.05
C GLY A 406 40.52 13.38 13.31
N ALA A 407 40.98 13.34 14.56
CA ALA A 407 42.18 14.00 15.07
C ALA A 407 43.17 12.97 15.65
#